data_AF-A0A2M8BWZ8-F1
#
_entry.id   AF-A0A2M8BWZ8-F1
#
_cell.length_a   1.000
_cell.length_b   1.000
_cell.length_c   1.000
_cell.angle_alpha   90.00
_cell.angle_beta   90.00
_cell.angle_gamma   90.00
#
_symmetry.space_group_name_H-M   'P 1'
#
loop_
_entity.id
_entity.type
_entity.pdbx_description
1 polymer ?
#
loop_
_entity_poly.entity_id
_entity_poly.type
_entity_poly.pdbx_seq_one_letter_code
_entity_poly.pdbx_strand_id
1 'polypeptide(L)'
;MEKVLAMILALTQYNPRSLAQHIGVGRPWDLDRTKGGVVMLQPYSSTNGEHWYGGTADAIYQNMHFVQDSHVDEIFVLAGDHVYTMRYDHVIAAHRNRRADITVGVVEIPLAEASRYGIVTLDHTERIIAFEEKPTDSKSNLGSMGIYVFN
;
A
#
# COMPACT_ATOMS: atom_id res chain seq x y z
N MET A 1 8.90 24.10 1.66
CA MET A 1 8.26 22.78 1.70
C MET A 1 8.83 22.00 0.53
N GLU A 2 9.80 21.12 0.77
CA GLU A 2 10.38 20.31 -0.30
C GLU A 2 9.27 19.47 -0.95
N LYS A 3 9.11 19.60 -2.26
CA LYS A 3 8.22 18.71 -3.01
C LYS A 3 8.85 17.32 -2.94
N VAL A 4 8.25 16.43 -2.15
CA VAL A 4 8.54 14.99 -2.24
C VAL A 4 8.24 14.57 -3.68
N LEU A 5 9.27 14.11 -4.39
CA LEU A 5 9.13 13.53 -5.72
C LEU A 5 8.53 12.13 -5.54
N ALA A 6 7.20 12.03 -5.55
CA ALA A 6 6.51 10.76 -5.45
C ALA A 6 6.38 10.10 -6.84
N MET A 7 6.84 8.86 -6.95
CA MET A 7 6.43 7.93 -8.01
C MET A 7 5.28 7.09 -7.46
N ILE A 8 4.14 7.09 -8.16
CA ILE A 8 2.94 6.37 -7.77
C ILE A 8 2.68 5.29 -8.81
N LEU A 9 2.63 4.05 -8.37
CA LEU A 9 2.27 2.90 -9.20
C LEU A 9 0.85 2.46 -8.84
N ALA A 10 -0.10 2.65 -9.75
CA ALA A 10 -1.46 2.16 -9.62
C ALA A 10 -1.56 0.77 -10.24
N LEU A 11 -1.44 -0.27 -9.40
CA LEU A 11 -1.58 -1.66 -9.81
C LEU A 11 -3.06 -2.01 -9.95
N THR A 12 -3.50 -2.33 -11.16
CA THR A 12 -4.91 -2.62 -11.49
C THR A 12 -5.05 -4.02 -12.03
N GLN A 13 -6.19 -4.67 -11.76
CA GLN A 13 -6.43 -6.06 -12.19
C GLN A 13 -7.64 -6.18 -13.10
N TYR A 14 -8.84 -5.92 -12.57
CA TYR A 14 -10.09 -6.10 -13.32
C TYR A 14 -10.70 -4.77 -13.74
N ASN A 15 -11.23 -4.72 -14.98
CA ASN A 15 -11.98 -3.60 -15.54
C ASN A 15 -11.38 -2.19 -15.30
N PRO A 16 -10.11 -1.93 -15.67
CA PRO A 16 -9.39 -0.71 -15.29
C PRO A 16 -9.78 0.52 -16.10
N ARG A 17 -10.70 0.41 -17.07
CA ARG A 17 -10.97 1.47 -18.06
C ARG A 17 -11.42 2.79 -17.43
N SER A 18 -12.43 2.73 -16.54
CA SER A 18 -12.96 3.95 -15.91
C SER A 18 -11.94 4.60 -14.98
N LEU A 19 -11.19 3.78 -14.25
CA LEU A 19 -10.09 4.25 -13.39
C LEU A 19 -8.98 4.89 -14.22
N ALA A 20 -8.59 4.29 -15.35
CA ALA A 20 -7.61 4.86 -16.26
C ALA A 20 -8.05 6.20 -16.84
N GLN A 21 -9.33 6.34 -17.18
CA GLN A 21 -9.89 7.62 -17.63
C GLN A 21 -9.89 8.66 -16.52
N HIS A 22 -10.17 8.27 -15.28
CA HIS A 22 -10.16 9.14 -14.12
C HIS A 22 -8.75 9.66 -13.80
N ILE A 23 -7.77 8.75 -13.73
CA ILE A 23 -6.36 9.09 -13.46
C ILE A 23 -5.76 9.89 -14.62
N GLY A 24 -6.03 9.47 -15.86
CA GLY A 24 -5.46 10.08 -17.07
C GLY A 24 -3.94 10.17 -16.99
N VAL A 25 -3.40 11.35 -17.28
CA VAL A 25 -1.96 11.65 -17.13
C VAL A 25 -1.60 12.18 -15.74
N GLY A 26 -2.52 12.16 -14.78
CA GLY A 26 -2.28 12.64 -13.41
C GLY A 26 -2.33 14.16 -13.22
N ARG A 27 -2.63 14.93 -14.28
CA ARG A 27 -2.67 16.40 -14.27
C ARG A 27 -3.54 17.03 -13.18
N PRO A 28 -4.74 16.52 -12.85
CA PRO A 28 -5.56 17.09 -11.77
C PRO A 28 -4.88 17.08 -10.40
N TRP A 29 -3.86 16.23 -10.21
CA TRP A 29 -3.10 16.08 -8.96
C TRP A 29 -1.63 16.54 -9.09
N ASP A 30 -1.29 17.31 -10.13
CA ASP A 30 0.11 17.75 -10.40
C ASP A 30 1.07 16.56 -10.56
N LEU A 31 0.61 15.44 -11.14
CA LEU A 31 1.41 14.21 -11.35
C LEU A 31 1.87 14.02 -12.82
N ASP A 32 1.57 14.96 -13.71
CA ASP A 32 2.01 14.98 -15.12
C ASP A 32 3.45 15.53 -15.28
N ARG A 33 4.38 15.00 -14.49
CA ARG A 33 5.77 15.50 -14.37
C ARG A 33 6.75 14.68 -15.21
N THR A 34 7.91 15.25 -15.52
CA THR A 34 9.02 14.54 -16.18
C THR A 34 9.81 13.62 -15.24
N LYS A 35 9.70 13.84 -13.93
CA LYS A 35 10.26 12.99 -12.86
C LYS A 35 9.19 12.72 -11.81
N GLY A 36 9.02 11.46 -11.44
CA GLY A 36 7.89 11.00 -10.62
C GLY A 36 6.60 10.96 -11.43
N GLY A 37 5.46 11.03 -10.74
CA GLY A 37 4.13 11.01 -11.35
C GLY A 37 3.36 9.73 -11.06
N VAL A 38 2.34 9.45 -11.87
CA VAL A 38 1.50 8.25 -11.74
C VAL A 38 1.65 7.35 -12.96
N VAL A 39 1.86 6.06 -12.72
CA VAL A 39 1.91 5.02 -13.75
C VAL A 39 0.86 3.98 -13.40
N MET A 40 0.03 3.63 -14.39
CA MET A 40 -0.91 2.53 -14.26
C MET A 40 -0.29 1.24 -14.79
N LEU A 41 -0.34 0.19 -13.97
CA LEU A 41 0.23 -1.12 -14.29
C LEU A 41 -0.87 -2.16 -14.29
N GLN A 42 -1.00 -2.88 -15.39
CA GLN A 42 -1.97 -3.94 -15.61
C GLN A 42 -1.24 -5.27 -15.78
N PRO A 43 -1.86 -6.39 -15.40
CA PRO A 43 -1.33 -7.70 -15.74
C PRO A 43 -1.18 -7.80 -17.27
N TYR A 44 -0.03 -8.31 -17.71
CA TYR A 44 0.24 -8.49 -19.14
C TYR A 44 0.11 -9.96 -19.51
N SER A 45 -0.71 -10.28 -20.52
CA SER A 45 -0.74 -11.63 -21.09
C SER A 45 0.52 -11.83 -21.95
N SER A 46 1.37 -12.79 -21.57
CA SER A 46 2.49 -13.23 -22.42
C SER A 46 2.01 -14.30 -23.41
N THR A 47 2.85 -14.63 -24.40
CA THR A 47 2.58 -15.71 -25.37
C THR A 47 2.30 -17.07 -24.73
N ASN A 48 2.63 -17.26 -23.46
CA ASN A 48 2.44 -18.50 -22.70
C ASN A 48 1.14 -18.53 -21.87
N GLY A 49 0.25 -17.54 -21.99
CA GLY A 49 -1.07 -17.52 -21.36
C GLY A 49 -1.41 -16.23 -20.63
N GLU A 50 -2.67 -16.12 -20.16
CA GLU A 50 -3.13 -15.01 -19.32
C GLU A 50 -2.42 -15.05 -17.96
N HIS A 51 -1.63 -14.01 -17.68
CA HIS A 51 -0.95 -13.85 -16.39
C HIS A 51 -1.67 -12.80 -15.57
N TRP A 52 -2.73 -13.22 -14.88
CA TRP A 52 -3.33 -12.41 -13.82
C TRP A 52 -2.38 -12.29 -12.63
N TYR A 53 -2.49 -11.22 -11.85
CA TYR A 53 -1.81 -11.19 -10.55
C TYR A 53 -2.41 -12.28 -9.65
N GLY A 54 -1.55 -13.15 -9.12
CA GLY A 54 -1.92 -14.18 -8.14
C GLY A 54 -2.31 -13.64 -6.76
N GLY A 55 -2.17 -12.33 -6.56
CA GLY A 55 -2.55 -11.59 -5.36
C GLY A 55 -1.83 -10.23 -5.29
N THR A 56 -2.07 -9.47 -4.23
CA THR A 56 -1.50 -8.12 -4.07
C THR A 56 0.05 -8.14 -4.03
N ALA A 57 0.64 -9.13 -3.37
CA ALA A 57 2.08 -9.31 -3.33
C ALA A 57 2.66 -9.68 -4.71
N ASP A 58 1.94 -10.52 -5.48
CA ASP A 58 2.34 -10.90 -6.83
C ASP A 58 2.26 -9.71 -7.80
N ALA A 59 1.26 -8.83 -7.64
CA ALA A 59 1.15 -7.60 -8.39
C ALA A 59 2.38 -6.69 -8.21
N ILE A 60 2.92 -6.61 -6.99
CA ILE A 60 4.17 -5.88 -6.72
C ILE A 60 5.35 -6.63 -7.33
N TYR A 61 5.43 -7.95 -7.11
CA TYR A 61 6.55 -8.77 -7.59
C TYR A 61 6.72 -8.72 -9.11
N GLN A 62 5.63 -8.87 -9.88
CA GLN A 62 5.68 -8.77 -11.34
C GLN A 62 6.16 -7.39 -11.84
N ASN A 63 6.00 -6.35 -11.03
CA ASN A 63 6.38 -4.96 -11.35
C ASN A 63 7.61 -4.48 -10.57
N MET A 64 8.39 -5.40 -9.97
CA MET A 64 9.53 -5.08 -9.10
C MET A 64 10.61 -4.22 -9.79
N HIS A 65 10.73 -4.29 -11.11
CA HIS A 65 11.66 -3.47 -11.88
C HIS A 65 11.42 -1.96 -11.68
N PHE A 66 10.16 -1.50 -11.54
CA PHE A 66 9.88 -0.09 -11.25
C PHE A 66 10.49 0.35 -9.92
N VAL A 67 10.43 -0.52 -8.91
CA VAL A 67 11.02 -0.26 -7.60
C VAL A 67 12.54 -0.21 -7.72
N GLN A 68 13.14 -1.21 -8.36
CA GLN A 68 14.60 -1.34 -8.52
C GLN A 68 15.21 -0.16 -9.30
N ASP A 69 14.55 0.27 -10.37
CA ASP A 69 15.02 1.37 -11.23
C ASP A 69 14.82 2.75 -10.61
N SER A 70 13.89 2.87 -9.65
CA SER A 70 13.54 4.16 -9.03
C SER A 70 14.53 4.66 -7.97
N HIS A 71 15.36 3.77 -7.42
CA HIS A 71 16.30 4.09 -6.32
C HIS A 71 15.66 4.85 -5.15
N VAL A 72 14.44 4.46 -4.76
CA VAL A 72 13.73 5.04 -3.61
C VAL A 72 14.25 4.48 -2.29
N ASP A 73 14.19 5.29 -1.22
CA ASP A 73 14.60 4.91 0.13
C ASP A 73 13.49 4.20 0.92
N GLU A 74 12.22 4.46 0.59
CA GLU A 74 11.08 3.83 1.23
C GLU A 74 9.97 3.56 0.22
N ILE A 75 9.25 2.45 0.44
CA ILE A 75 8.12 2.02 -0.38
C ILE A 75 6.85 2.04 0.48
N PHE A 76 5.84 2.74 -0.02
CA PHE A 76 4.48 2.70 0.53
C PHE A 76 3.61 1.76 -0.30
N VAL A 77 3.04 0.76 0.36
CA VAL A 77 1.98 -0.08 -0.20
C VAL A 77 0.67 0.38 0.42
N LEU A 78 -0.28 0.80 -0.42
CA LEU A 78 -1.55 1.39 -0.01
C LEU A 78 -2.72 0.65 -0.64
N ALA A 79 -3.75 0.37 0.17
CA ALA A 79 -5.07 0.00 -0.32
C ALA A 79 -5.71 1.19 -1.08
N GLY A 80 -6.09 0.97 -2.33
CA GLY A 80 -6.62 2.01 -3.22
C GLY A 80 -8.13 2.26 -3.12
N ASP A 81 -8.82 1.57 -2.21
CA ASP A 81 -10.28 1.54 -2.08
C ASP A 81 -10.79 2.12 -0.75
N HIS A 82 -9.90 2.65 0.08
CA HIS A 82 -10.25 3.34 1.33
C HIS A 82 -10.32 4.86 1.15
N VAL A 83 -11.29 5.51 1.80
CA VAL A 83 -11.40 6.99 1.87
C VAL A 83 -10.93 7.45 3.24
N TYR A 84 -9.79 8.14 3.29
CA TYR A 84 -9.21 8.67 4.52
C TYR A 84 -8.27 9.84 4.23
N THR A 85 -7.79 10.49 5.30
CA THR A 85 -6.70 11.48 5.23
C THR A 85 -5.64 11.08 6.24
N MET A 86 -4.39 10.98 5.80
CA MET A 86 -3.26 10.60 6.64
C MET A 86 -2.03 11.42 6.27
N ARG A 87 -1.23 11.75 7.28
CA ARG A 87 0.07 12.40 7.12
C ARG A 87 1.18 11.35 7.07
N TYR A 88 1.59 10.94 5.86
CA TYR A 88 2.61 9.89 5.70
C TYR A 88 4.00 10.30 6.18
N ASP A 89 4.30 11.59 6.28
CA ASP A 89 5.55 12.09 6.86
C ASP A 89 5.75 11.63 8.31
N HIS A 90 4.66 11.50 9.09
CA HIS A 90 4.71 10.95 10.44
C HIS A 90 4.99 9.44 10.43
N VAL A 91 4.42 8.72 9.46
CA VAL A 91 4.65 7.27 9.30
C VAL A 91 6.09 6.99 8.92
N ILE A 92 6.66 7.76 7.98
CA ILE A 92 8.08 7.67 7.59
C ILE A 92 8.98 7.93 8.80
N ALA A 93 8.71 9.00 9.55
CA ALA A 93 9.48 9.32 10.74
C ALA A 93 9.41 8.19 11.78
N ALA A 94 8.23 7.61 12.01
CA ALA A 94 8.04 6.49 12.92
C ALA A 94 8.79 5.22 12.46
N HIS A 95 8.75 4.91 11.16
CA HIS A 95 9.44 3.77 10.53
C HIS A 95 10.96 3.88 10.71
N ARG A 96 11.52 5.03 10.31
CA ARG A 96 12.96 5.34 10.42
C ARG A 96 13.44 5.34 11.88
N ASN A 97 12.70 5.97 12.78
CA ASN A 97 13.08 6.07 14.20
C ASN A 97 13.13 4.70 14.87
N ARG A 98 12.20 3.81 14.52
CA ARG A 98 12.14 2.43 15.05
C ARG A 98 13.08 1.47 14.32
N ARG A 99 13.64 1.87 13.18
CA ARG A 99 14.42 1.01 12.28
C ARG A 99 13.67 -0.29 11.99
N ALA A 100 12.37 -0.16 11.71
CA ALA A 100 11.50 -1.30 11.49
C ALA A 100 11.75 -1.88 10.09
N ASP A 101 11.67 -3.20 9.94
CA ASP A 101 11.66 -3.84 8.62
C ASP A 101 10.36 -3.49 7.87
N ILE A 102 9.25 -3.43 8.62
CA ILE A 102 7.91 -3.11 8.13
C ILE A 102 7.19 -2.25 9.17
N THR A 103 6.50 -1.21 8.73
CA THR A 103 5.50 -0.48 9.55
C THR A 103 4.11 -0.66 8.97
N VAL A 104 3.14 -1.00 9.82
CA VAL A 104 1.75 -1.25 9.41
C VAL A 104 0.87 -0.13 9.96
N GLY A 105 0.08 0.50 9.09
CA GLY A 105 -0.97 1.43 9.50
C GLY A 105 -2.15 0.66 10.08
N VAL A 106 -2.51 0.98 11.33
CA VAL A 106 -3.64 0.36 12.03
C VAL A 106 -4.62 1.43 12.50
N VAL A 107 -5.87 1.03 12.70
CA VAL A 107 -6.94 1.86 13.26
C VAL A 107 -7.69 1.08 14.34
N GLU A 108 -8.10 1.76 15.40
CA GLU A 108 -9.01 1.17 16.38
C GLU A 108 -10.39 0.99 15.76
N ILE A 109 -10.92 -0.22 15.87
CA ILE A 109 -12.27 -0.58 15.42
C ILE A 109 -13.11 -1.10 16.58
N PRO A 110 -14.45 -1.14 16.46
CA PRO A 110 -15.27 -1.90 17.40
C PRO A 110 -14.87 -3.38 17.38
N LEU A 111 -14.70 -4.00 18.55
CA LEU A 111 -14.36 -5.44 18.66
C LEU A 111 -15.32 -6.35 17.89
N ALA A 112 -16.60 -5.99 17.84
CA ALA A 112 -17.61 -6.73 17.07
C ALA A 112 -17.35 -6.76 15.55
N GLU A 113 -16.52 -5.84 15.04
CA GLU A 113 -16.14 -5.79 13.62
C GLU A 113 -14.80 -6.49 13.33
N ALA A 114 -14.10 -7.00 14.35
CA ALA A 114 -12.74 -7.54 14.21
C ALA A 114 -12.62 -8.65 13.14
N SER A 115 -13.65 -9.47 12.99
CA SER A 115 -13.72 -10.55 12.00
C SER A 115 -13.72 -10.09 10.54
N ARG A 116 -13.80 -8.79 10.28
CA ARG A 116 -13.76 -8.20 8.93
C ARG A 116 -12.37 -7.71 8.52
N TYR A 117 -11.42 -7.67 9.46
CA TYR A 117 -10.10 -7.06 9.27
C TYR A 117 -8.97 -8.05 9.58
N GLY A 118 -7.76 -7.74 9.12
CA GLY A 118 -6.54 -8.30 9.69
C GLY A 118 -6.25 -7.59 11.01
N ILE A 119 -6.24 -8.33 12.12
CA ILE A 119 -6.05 -7.78 13.47
C ILE A 119 -4.61 -7.91 13.91
N VAL A 120 -4.07 -6.82 14.42
CA VAL A 120 -2.70 -6.72 14.92
C VAL A 120 -2.71 -6.73 16.44
N THR A 121 -1.80 -7.50 17.04
CA THR A 121 -1.49 -7.41 18.48
C THR A 121 -0.12 -6.77 18.64
N LEU A 122 -0.06 -5.75 19.50
CA LEU A 122 1.16 -5.04 19.84
C LEU A 122 1.66 -5.45 21.24
N ASP A 123 2.97 -5.40 21.44
CA ASP A 123 3.54 -5.37 22.79
C ASP A 123 3.57 -3.94 23.37
N HIS A 124 4.12 -3.80 24.58
CA HIS A 124 4.26 -2.52 25.29
C HIS A 124 5.19 -1.50 24.62
N THR A 125 5.93 -1.90 23.57
CA THR A 125 6.81 -1.04 22.78
C THR A 125 6.22 -0.72 21.40
N GLU A 126 4.94 -1.05 21.18
CA GLU A 126 4.24 -0.92 19.90
C GLU A 126 4.83 -1.78 18.77
N ARG A 127 5.54 -2.87 19.12
CA ARG A 127 5.99 -3.87 18.15
C ARG A 127 4.87 -4.87 17.90
N ILE A 128 4.63 -5.19 16.63
CA ILE A 128 3.69 -6.25 16.22
C ILE A 128 4.25 -7.60 16.67
N ILE A 129 3.48 -8.30 17.50
CA ILE A 129 3.79 -9.66 17.98
C ILE A 129 2.87 -10.73 17.41
N ALA A 130 1.70 -10.34 16.88
CA ALA A 130 0.80 -11.23 16.15
C ALA A 130 0.01 -10.48 15.08
N PHE A 131 -0.35 -11.19 14.01
CA PHE A 131 -1.27 -10.74 12.97
C PHE A 131 -2.24 -11.87 12.66
N GLU A 132 -3.54 -11.61 12.79
CA GLU A 132 -4.62 -12.58 12.60
C GLU A 132 -5.56 -12.09 11.51
N GLU A 133 -5.66 -12.83 10.40
CA GLU A 133 -6.57 -12.46 9.29
C GLU A 133 -8.00 -12.89 9.61
N LYS A 134 -8.92 -11.92 9.75
CA LYS A 134 -10.37 -12.14 9.95
C LYS A 134 -10.67 -13.11 11.09
N PRO A 135 -10.17 -12.84 12.32
CA PRO A 135 -10.34 -13.75 13.45
C PRO A 135 -11.81 -13.83 13.86
N THR A 136 -12.27 -15.01 14.26
CA THR A 136 -13.63 -15.21 14.79
C THR A 136 -13.80 -14.66 16.20
N ASP A 137 -12.71 -14.60 16.98
CA ASP A 137 -12.62 -14.01 18.31
C ASP A 137 -11.26 -13.32 18.42
N SER A 138 -11.23 -12.07 18.88
CA SER A 138 -10.02 -11.27 18.96
C SER A 138 -9.93 -10.55 20.29
N LYS A 139 -8.73 -10.51 20.85
CA LYS A 139 -8.41 -9.75 22.08
C LYS A 139 -7.88 -8.35 21.78
N SER A 140 -7.58 -8.07 20.52
CA SER A 140 -7.15 -6.75 20.02
C SER A 140 -8.23 -6.18 19.11
N ASN A 141 -8.28 -4.86 19.05
CA ASN A 141 -9.18 -4.11 18.18
C ASN A 141 -8.41 -3.21 17.19
N LEU A 142 -7.12 -3.48 16.99
CA LEU A 142 -6.30 -2.78 16.02
C LEU A 142 -6.42 -3.44 14.65
N GLY A 143 -7.29 -2.90 13.80
CA GLY A 143 -7.49 -3.35 12.43
C GLY A 143 -6.42 -2.78 11.49
N SER A 144 -5.78 -3.64 10.70
CA SER A 144 -4.89 -3.24 9.61
C SER A 144 -5.65 -2.45 8.55
N MET A 145 -5.09 -1.32 8.14
CA MET A 145 -5.65 -0.46 7.08
C MET A 145 -5.20 -0.86 5.68
N GLY A 146 -4.36 -1.90 5.55
CA GLY A 146 -3.69 -2.22 4.28
C GLY A 146 -2.67 -1.15 3.85
N ILE A 147 -2.07 -0.48 4.84
CA ILE A 147 -0.99 0.51 4.66
C ILE A 147 0.28 -0.12 5.21
N TYR A 148 1.29 -0.27 4.35
CA TYR A 148 2.58 -0.87 4.73
C TYR A 148 3.71 0.03 4.25
N VAL A 149 4.73 0.18 5.09
CA VAL A 149 5.97 0.90 4.76
C VAL A 149 7.15 -0.06 4.89
N PHE A 150 7.96 -0.09 3.84
CA PHE A 150 9.20 -0.85 3.74
C PHE A 150 10.36 0.11 3.45
N ASN A 151 11.57 -0.32 3.79
CA ASN A 151 12.81 0.27 3.28
C ASN A 151 13.07 -0.19 1.83
#